data_AF-A0A015KFQ6-F1
#
_entry.id   AF-A0A015KFQ6-F1
#
_cell.length_a   1.000
_cell.length_b   1.000
_cell.length_c   1.000
_cell.angle_alpha   90.00
_cell.angle_beta   90.00
_cell.angle_gamma   90.00
#
_symmetry.space_group_name_H-M   'P 1'
#
loop_
_entity.id
_entity.type
_entity.pdbx_description
1 polymer ?
#
loop_
_entity_poly.entity_id
_entity_poly.type
_entity_poly.pdbx_seq_one_letter_code
_entity_poly.pdbx_strand_id
1 'polypeptide(L)'
;MQSLSRLPLVRLFSTTSMSSTYANEPNVAKYLSSFRKNDVNGVKTSLIEESVYRRLFAQQPNDIDPPQLSLLRQPYLNLINVYENQDIWEVKNRYFDNETDNDEDDEDGMYVMPLPEEEILDQGDPAICLGGIETFQKNWNLFTESSLSGLDWSNVFAAGGAVLSCLLPIPQKYGVSPRKTRDWYHDISYRDSDIDLFIYGLDEEAAKQKMIEIYEAVCNSIPWAVACFRSKHCVTILSQYPYRHIQIILRLYNSPSEILTGFDVDCCCVGFDGKNVWALPRAHQAIIKQCNTVDLTRRSPSYEMRLVKYAERGFEVCN
;
A
#
# COMPACT_ATOMS: atom_id res chain seq x y z
N MET A 1 -49.23 -27.04 36.85
CA MET A 1 -47.79 -27.33 36.58
C MET A 1 -47.51 -26.88 35.16
N GLN A 2 -47.33 -25.57 34.98
CA GLN A 2 -46.08 -24.80 34.94
C GLN A 2 -45.75 -24.45 33.48
N SER A 3 -46.25 -23.26 33.12
CA SER A 3 -45.77 -22.40 32.05
C SER A 3 -44.26 -22.17 32.21
N LEU A 4 -43.48 -22.51 31.20
CA LEU A 4 -42.08 -22.07 31.08
C LEU A 4 -42.04 -20.95 30.05
N SER A 5 -42.04 -19.75 30.61
CA SER A 5 -41.83 -18.46 29.97
C SER A 5 -40.47 -18.39 29.27
N ARG A 6 -40.47 -17.79 28.07
CA ARG A 6 -39.28 -17.34 27.37
C ARG A 6 -38.54 -16.33 28.24
N LEU A 7 -37.34 -16.69 28.70
CA LEU A 7 -36.37 -15.76 29.28
C LEU A 7 -35.54 -15.14 28.15
N PRO A 8 -35.37 -13.80 28.12
CA PRO A 8 -34.51 -13.14 27.14
C PRO A 8 -33.04 -13.35 27.52
N LEU A 9 -32.20 -13.73 26.55
CA LEU A 9 -30.74 -13.71 26.70
C LEU A 9 -30.29 -12.27 26.95
N VAL A 10 -30.06 -11.95 28.22
CA VAL A 10 -29.44 -10.72 28.69
C VAL A 10 -28.13 -11.11 29.38
N ARG A 11 -27.05 -10.42 28.98
CA ARG A 11 -25.67 -10.40 29.49
C ARG A 11 -24.68 -11.41 28.92
N LEU A 12 -23.83 -10.91 28.02
CA LEU A 12 -22.38 -10.77 28.28
C LEU A 12 -21.74 -9.86 27.21
N PHE A 13 -22.23 -8.62 27.11
CA PHE A 13 -21.41 -7.53 26.59
C PHE A 13 -20.87 -6.78 27.79
N SER A 14 -19.66 -7.13 28.22
CA SER A 14 -18.86 -6.26 29.06
C SER A 14 -18.52 -5.04 28.21
N THR A 15 -19.29 -3.97 28.41
CA THR A 15 -18.97 -2.63 27.94
C THR A 15 -17.71 -2.19 28.67
N THR A 16 -16.55 -2.54 28.14
CA THR A 16 -15.34 -1.77 28.43
C THR A 16 -15.54 -0.45 27.71
N SER A 17 -15.84 0.60 28.47
CA SER A 17 -15.88 1.96 27.98
C SER A 17 -14.51 2.26 27.36
N MET A 18 -14.44 2.29 26.02
CA MET A 18 -13.32 2.95 25.35
C MET A 18 -13.46 4.43 25.67
N SER A 19 -12.79 4.82 26.74
CA SER A 19 -12.59 6.19 27.15
C SER A 19 -11.99 6.97 25.98
N SER A 20 -12.76 7.95 25.52
CA SER A 20 -12.35 9.19 24.88
C SER A 20 -10.85 9.49 25.03
N THR A 21 -10.05 8.97 24.11
CA THR A 21 -8.65 9.35 23.90
C THR A 21 -8.43 9.53 22.40
N TYR A 22 -9.11 10.52 21.82
CA TYR A 22 -8.62 11.13 20.60
C TYR A 22 -7.34 11.89 20.97
N ALA A 23 -6.23 11.17 20.98
CA ALA A 23 -4.91 11.73 21.19
C ALA A 23 -4.66 12.77 20.09
N ASN A 24 -4.24 13.96 20.49
CA ASN A 24 -3.89 15.08 19.61
C ASN A 24 -2.66 14.82 18.72
N GLU A 25 -2.13 13.59 18.69
CA GLU A 25 -1.00 13.19 17.86
C GLU A 25 -1.47 12.24 16.74
N PRO A 26 -1.09 12.50 15.47
CA PRO A 26 -1.37 11.57 14.36
C PRO A 26 -0.85 10.17 14.68
N ASN A 27 -1.65 9.11 14.42
CA ASN A 27 -1.28 7.72 14.70
C ASN A 27 0.10 7.32 14.12
N VAL A 28 0.49 7.88 12.97
CA VAL A 28 1.82 7.63 12.38
C VAL A 28 2.97 8.10 13.28
N ALA A 29 2.81 9.17 14.06
CA ALA A 29 3.84 9.63 14.98
C ALA A 29 4.03 8.64 16.14
N LYS A 30 2.93 8.10 16.68
CA LYS A 30 2.96 7.03 17.68
C LYS A 30 3.64 5.79 17.12
N TYR A 31 3.25 5.37 15.91
CA TYR A 31 3.85 4.22 15.22
C TYR A 31 5.36 4.36 15.08
N LEU A 32 5.83 5.48 14.54
CA LEU A 32 7.25 5.75 14.33
C LEU A 32 8.02 5.78 15.65
N SER A 33 7.44 6.38 16.69
CA SER A 33 8.02 6.40 18.05
C SER A 33 8.15 5.01 18.64
N SER A 34 7.08 4.19 18.58
CA SER A 34 7.10 2.81 19.09
C SER A 34 8.04 1.93 18.29
N PHE A 35 8.04 2.03 16.96
CA PHE A 35 8.95 1.25 16.11
C PHE A 35 10.42 1.55 16.42
N ARG A 36 10.81 2.83 16.51
CA ARG A 36 12.19 3.22 16.83
C ARG A 36 12.62 2.85 18.25
N LYS A 37 11.67 2.65 19.17
CA LYS A 37 11.91 2.17 20.54
C LYS A 37 11.85 0.65 20.68
N ASN A 38 11.62 -0.08 19.57
CA ASN A 38 11.32 -1.52 19.59
C ASN A 38 10.15 -1.88 20.55
N ASP A 39 9.18 -0.99 20.68
CA ASP A 39 7.95 -1.21 21.45
C ASP A 39 6.93 -1.98 20.60
N VAL A 40 7.00 -3.31 20.67
CA VAL A 40 6.15 -4.25 19.92
C VAL A 40 4.66 -4.00 20.18
N ASN A 41 4.28 -3.73 21.44
CA ASN A 41 2.89 -3.49 21.82
C ASN A 41 2.37 -2.16 21.25
N GLY A 42 3.19 -1.11 21.26
CA GLY A 42 2.85 0.17 20.64
C GLY A 42 2.71 0.06 19.12
N VAL A 43 3.61 -0.67 18.45
CA VAL A 43 3.49 -0.97 17.01
C VAL A 43 2.17 -1.68 16.71
N LYS A 44 1.87 -2.77 17.44
CA LYS A 44 0.61 -3.52 17.27
C LYS A 44 -0.62 -2.65 17.50
N THR A 45 -0.58 -1.79 18.52
CA THR A 45 -1.67 -0.85 18.82
C THR A 45 -1.90 0.13 17.68
N SER A 46 -0.84 0.73 17.13
CA SER A 46 -0.93 1.64 15.98
C SER A 46 -1.45 0.98 14.70
N LEU A 47 -1.10 -0.29 14.47
CA LEU A 47 -1.64 -1.07 13.34
C LEU A 47 -3.14 -1.35 13.51
N ILE A 48 -3.59 -1.64 14.74
CA ILE A 48 -5.02 -1.80 15.05
C ILE A 48 -5.77 -0.47 14.90
N GLU A 49 -5.18 0.65 15.34
CA GLU A 49 -5.74 2.01 15.17
C GLU A 49 -5.97 2.35 13.68
N GLU A 50 -5.14 1.86 12.75
CA GLU A 50 -5.37 2.05 11.30
C GLU A 50 -6.73 1.49 10.86
N SER A 51 -7.18 0.37 11.44
CA SER A 51 -8.49 -0.22 11.13
C SER A 51 -9.65 0.69 11.54
N VAL A 52 -9.44 1.61 12.50
CA VAL A 52 -10.41 2.66 12.84
C VAL A 52 -10.55 3.64 11.67
N TYR A 53 -9.44 4.14 11.11
CA TYR A 53 -9.50 5.02 9.94
C TYR A 53 -10.20 4.37 8.76
N ARG A 54 -9.94 3.08 8.51
CA ARG A 54 -10.64 2.33 7.46
C ARG A 54 -12.15 2.32 7.65
N ARG A 55 -12.63 2.07 8.88
CA ARG A 55 -14.07 2.10 9.19
C ARG A 55 -14.66 3.51 9.10
N LEU A 56 -13.88 4.54 9.42
CA LEU A 56 -14.31 5.93 9.31
C LEU A 56 -14.43 6.36 7.84
N PHE A 57 -13.44 6.05 6.99
CA PHE A 57 -13.49 6.31 5.55
C PHE A 57 -14.62 5.55 4.83
N ALA A 58 -15.14 4.47 5.40
CA ALA A 58 -16.26 3.71 4.84
C ALA A 58 -17.65 4.31 5.17
N GLN A 59 -17.73 5.29 6.08
CA GLN A 59 -18.98 5.92 6.49
C GLN A 59 -19.34 7.12 5.62
N GLN A 60 -20.63 7.49 5.61
CA GLN A 60 -21.05 8.73 4.96
C GLN A 60 -20.60 9.93 5.79
N PRO A 61 -20.22 11.06 5.18
CA PRO A 61 -19.75 12.24 5.93
C PRO A 61 -20.73 12.75 7.00
N ASN A 62 -22.04 12.55 6.80
CA ASN A 62 -23.07 12.96 7.76
C ASN A 62 -23.15 12.07 9.01
N ASP A 63 -22.57 10.87 8.96
CA ASP A 63 -22.58 9.89 10.04
C ASP A 63 -21.31 9.96 10.90
N ILE A 64 -20.36 10.82 10.54
CA ILE A 64 -19.04 10.96 11.19
C ILE A 64 -19.04 12.19 12.09
N ASP A 65 -18.54 12.05 13.33
CA ASP A 65 -18.44 13.17 14.26
C ASP A 65 -17.55 14.29 13.67
N PRO A 66 -17.90 15.59 13.82
CA PRO A 66 -17.15 16.69 13.21
C PRO A 66 -15.63 16.70 13.47
N PRO A 67 -15.12 16.34 14.67
CA PRO A 67 -13.69 16.21 14.91
C PRO A 67 -13.04 15.08 14.10
N GLN A 68 -13.70 13.94 13.97
CA GLN A 68 -13.23 12.81 13.16
C GLN A 68 -13.22 13.18 11.67
N LEU A 69 -14.27 13.86 11.18
CA LEU A 69 -14.33 14.31 9.80
C LEU A 69 -13.19 15.30 9.48
N SER A 70 -12.86 16.18 10.43
CA SER A 70 -11.73 17.10 10.31
C SER A 70 -10.38 16.36 10.24
N LEU A 71 -10.24 15.27 10.99
CA LEU A 71 -9.07 14.41 10.95
C LEU A 71 -8.91 13.72 9.58
N LEU A 72 -10.00 13.16 9.03
CA LEU A 72 -9.98 12.47 7.72
C LEU A 72 -9.65 13.39 6.54
N ARG A 73 -9.85 14.71 6.69
CA ARG A 73 -9.51 15.72 5.69
C ARG A 73 -8.01 16.04 5.62
N GLN A 74 -7.20 15.51 6.53
CA GLN A 74 -5.75 15.65 6.46
C GLN A 74 -5.22 14.85 5.25
N PRO A 75 -4.52 15.48 4.27
CA PRO A 75 -4.18 14.85 3.00
C PRO A 75 -3.35 13.55 3.11
N TYR A 76 -2.44 13.50 4.09
CA TYR A 76 -1.54 12.37 4.31
C TYR A 76 -1.70 11.77 5.71
N LEU A 77 -2.93 11.76 6.22
CA LEU A 77 -3.28 11.13 7.49
C LEU A 77 -2.72 9.70 7.57
N ASN A 78 -1.98 9.42 8.64
CA ASN A 78 -1.43 8.09 8.93
C ASN A 78 -0.45 7.56 7.86
N LEU A 79 0.10 8.41 6.99
CA LEU A 79 1.06 8.00 5.97
C LEU A 79 2.50 8.33 6.41
N ILE A 80 3.40 7.40 6.14
CA ILE A 80 4.84 7.54 6.34
C ILE A 80 5.43 8.07 5.04
N ASN A 81 6.12 9.21 5.09
CA ASN A 81 7.01 9.60 3.98
C ASN A 81 8.23 8.67 4.03
N VAL A 82 8.36 7.83 3.01
CA VAL A 82 9.32 6.73 2.96
C VAL A 82 10.75 7.24 3.10
N TYR A 83 11.15 8.22 2.29
CA TYR A 83 12.53 8.68 2.24
C TYR A 83 12.90 9.70 3.32
N GLU A 84 11.92 10.38 3.93
CA GLU A 84 12.16 11.17 5.16
C GLU A 84 12.35 10.29 6.40
N ASN A 85 11.92 9.03 6.35
CA ASN A 85 12.09 8.03 7.40
C ASN A 85 12.88 6.84 6.86
N GLN A 86 13.95 7.07 6.09
CA GLN A 86 14.70 5.97 5.47
C GLN A 86 15.30 4.99 6.51
N ASP A 87 15.53 5.46 7.74
CA ASP A 87 16.12 4.71 8.86
C ASP A 87 15.32 3.49 9.32
N ILE A 88 14.03 3.39 8.98
CA ILE A 88 13.19 2.27 9.42
C ILE A 88 13.09 1.13 8.39
N TRP A 89 13.63 1.31 7.18
CA TRP A 89 13.44 0.39 6.04
C TRP A 89 14.58 -0.63 5.88
N GLU A 90 14.88 -1.32 6.97
CA GLU A 90 15.81 -2.45 7.00
C GLU A 90 15.04 -3.75 7.22
N VAL A 91 15.46 -4.81 6.54
CA VAL A 91 14.83 -6.12 6.64
C VAL A 91 14.90 -6.62 8.08
N LYS A 92 13.74 -7.03 8.61
CA LYS A 92 13.56 -7.73 9.88
C LYS A 92 13.04 -9.13 9.57
N ASN A 93 13.96 -10.05 9.32
CA ASN A 93 13.60 -11.40 8.90
C ASN A 93 12.96 -12.19 10.06
N ARG A 94 12.36 -13.35 9.75
CA ARG A 94 11.64 -14.21 10.71
C ARG A 94 12.44 -14.62 11.95
N TYR A 95 13.77 -14.59 11.88
CA TYR A 95 14.66 -14.98 12.98
C TYR A 95 14.91 -13.87 14.01
N PHE A 96 14.39 -12.66 13.79
CA PHE A 96 14.64 -11.50 14.65
C PHE A 96 13.90 -11.55 16.00
N ASP A 97 12.72 -12.17 16.06
CA ASP A 97 11.92 -12.26 17.31
C ASP A 97 12.20 -13.57 18.11
N ASN A 98 13.10 -14.45 17.62
CA ASN A 98 13.32 -15.79 18.16
C ASN A 98 14.39 -15.90 19.27
N GLU A 99 14.87 -14.80 19.85
CA GLU A 99 15.73 -14.92 21.06
C GLU A 99 14.96 -15.37 22.32
N THR A 100 13.62 -15.51 22.27
CA THR A 100 12.82 -15.85 23.46
C THR A 100 12.07 -17.18 23.45
N ASP A 101 11.88 -17.89 22.33
CA ASP A 101 11.15 -19.18 22.36
C ASP A 101 11.87 -20.25 21.50
N ASN A 102 12.35 -21.30 22.20
CA ASN A 102 13.08 -22.46 21.64
C ASN A 102 12.11 -23.53 21.09
N ASP A 103 11.20 -23.17 20.19
CA ASP A 103 10.31 -24.15 19.55
C ASP A 103 10.59 -24.20 18.04
N GLU A 104 11.64 -24.94 17.67
CA GLU A 104 12.09 -25.21 16.28
C GLU A 104 11.04 -25.96 15.43
N ASP A 105 9.93 -26.44 16.01
CA ASP A 105 8.97 -27.34 15.37
C ASP A 105 7.68 -26.65 14.82
N ASP A 106 7.50 -25.33 15.00
CA ASP A 106 6.28 -24.59 14.59
C ASP A 106 6.52 -23.43 13.59
N GLU A 107 7.73 -23.26 13.05
CA GLU A 107 8.09 -22.12 12.18
C GLU A 107 7.29 -22.07 10.86
N ASP A 108 7.06 -23.22 10.20
CA ASP A 108 6.28 -23.30 8.95
C ASP A 108 4.76 -23.21 9.16
N GLY A 109 4.26 -23.46 10.39
CA GLY A 109 2.84 -23.41 10.71
C GLY A 109 2.24 -21.99 10.68
N MET A 110 3.09 -20.96 10.76
CA MET A 110 2.67 -19.55 10.65
C MET A 110 2.54 -19.03 9.22
N TYR A 111 3.12 -19.71 8.22
CA TYR A 111 3.20 -19.23 6.84
C TYR A 111 2.37 -20.11 5.90
N VAL A 112 1.37 -19.49 5.28
CA VAL A 112 0.50 -20.14 4.27
C VAL A 112 1.25 -20.33 2.95
N MET A 113 2.15 -19.39 2.62
CA MET A 113 3.01 -19.44 1.43
C MET A 113 4.40 -18.90 1.80
N PRO A 114 5.33 -19.77 2.25
CA PRO A 114 6.70 -19.36 2.54
C PRO A 114 7.48 -19.07 1.26
N LEU A 115 8.53 -18.23 1.36
CA LEU A 115 9.46 -18.00 0.27
C LEU A 115 10.56 -19.07 0.25
N PRO A 116 11.11 -19.39 -0.94
CA PRO A 116 12.36 -20.14 -1.02
C PRO A 116 13.48 -19.42 -0.27
N GLU A 117 14.36 -20.16 0.41
CA GLU A 117 15.45 -19.58 1.21
C GLU A 117 16.31 -18.59 0.43
N GLU A 118 16.55 -18.86 -0.86
CA GLU A 118 17.32 -18.01 -1.76
C GLU A 118 16.65 -16.67 -2.13
N GLU A 119 15.35 -16.51 -1.86
CA GLU A 119 14.58 -15.28 -2.09
C GLU A 119 14.34 -14.46 -0.81
N ILE A 120 14.68 -15.03 0.36
CA ILE A 120 14.62 -14.34 1.65
C ILE A 120 15.84 -13.40 1.75
N LEU A 121 15.59 -12.13 2.08
CA LEU A 121 16.64 -11.14 2.30
C LEU A 121 17.25 -11.28 3.68
N ASP A 122 18.52 -10.93 3.80
CA ASP A 122 19.25 -11.04 5.05
C ASP A 122 18.81 -9.95 6.05
N GLN A 123 18.95 -10.25 7.34
CA GLN A 123 18.68 -9.28 8.41
C GLN A 123 19.52 -8.01 8.21
N GLY A 124 18.86 -6.85 8.20
CA GLY A 124 19.53 -5.56 7.99
C GLY A 124 19.77 -5.19 6.52
N ASP A 125 19.40 -6.06 5.57
CA ASP A 125 19.42 -5.67 4.16
C ASP A 125 18.45 -4.50 3.91
N PRO A 126 18.70 -3.67 2.88
CA PRO A 126 17.76 -2.63 2.50
C PRO A 126 16.42 -3.24 2.08
N ALA A 127 15.32 -2.86 2.74
CA ALA A 127 13.97 -3.30 2.34
C ALA A 127 13.40 -2.47 1.18
N ILE A 128 14.07 -1.36 0.83
CA ILE A 128 13.73 -0.44 -0.27
C ILE A 128 14.98 -0.05 -1.07
N CYS A 129 14.81 0.52 -2.26
CA CYS A 129 15.93 1.03 -3.04
C CYS A 129 16.61 2.22 -2.34
N LEU A 130 17.92 2.12 -2.15
CA LEU A 130 18.76 3.16 -1.56
C LEU A 130 19.03 4.31 -2.54
N GLY A 131 19.48 5.46 -2.03
CA GLY A 131 19.75 6.66 -2.83
C GLY A 131 18.55 7.60 -2.92
N GLY A 132 17.60 7.48 -1.99
CA GLY A 132 16.51 8.42 -1.81
C GLY A 132 15.48 8.43 -2.93
N ILE A 133 14.67 9.49 -2.92
CA ILE A 133 13.62 9.73 -3.91
C ILE A 133 14.14 9.79 -5.36
N GLU A 134 15.38 10.22 -5.58
CA GLU A 134 15.97 10.29 -6.91
C GLU A 134 16.12 8.90 -7.54
N THR A 135 16.52 7.91 -6.73
CA THR A 135 16.64 6.52 -7.20
C THR A 135 15.27 5.93 -7.49
N PHE A 136 14.28 6.19 -6.64
CA PHE A 136 12.89 5.81 -6.92
C PHE A 136 12.39 6.43 -8.23
N GLN A 137 12.57 7.73 -8.43
CA GLN A 137 12.11 8.42 -9.64
C GLN A 137 12.80 7.88 -10.90
N LYS A 138 14.08 7.52 -10.81
CA LYS A 138 14.78 6.83 -11.90
C LYS A 138 14.15 5.46 -12.19
N ASN A 139 13.87 4.66 -11.16
CA ASN A 139 13.20 3.37 -11.33
C ASN A 139 11.79 3.54 -11.91
N TRP A 140 11.02 4.51 -11.41
CA TRP A 140 9.69 4.86 -11.90
C TRP A 140 9.71 5.26 -13.38
N ASN A 141 10.68 6.09 -13.78
CA ASN A 141 10.83 6.50 -15.19
C ASN A 141 11.16 5.31 -16.10
N LEU A 142 12.02 4.39 -15.66
CA LEU A 142 12.32 3.17 -16.42
C LEU A 142 11.13 2.21 -16.46
N PHE A 143 10.42 2.04 -15.34
CA PHE A 143 9.24 1.18 -15.24
C PHE A 143 8.10 1.66 -16.14
N THR A 144 7.88 2.97 -16.20
CA THR A 144 6.80 3.62 -16.96
C THR A 144 7.19 4.03 -18.38
N GLU A 145 8.45 3.81 -18.77
CA GLU A 145 9.05 4.35 -20.01
C GLU A 145 8.82 5.87 -20.16
N SER A 146 8.83 6.58 -19.04
CA SER A 146 8.57 8.02 -18.93
C SER A 146 7.24 8.49 -19.53
N SER A 147 6.25 7.59 -19.68
CA SER A 147 4.89 7.91 -20.17
C SER A 147 4.14 8.95 -19.33
N LEU A 148 4.57 9.18 -18.09
CA LEU A 148 3.97 10.14 -17.15
C LEU A 148 4.84 11.41 -16.94
N SER A 149 5.86 11.62 -17.77
CA SER A 149 6.83 12.73 -17.57
C SER A 149 6.21 14.12 -17.68
N GLY A 150 5.15 14.29 -18.48
CA GLY A 150 4.40 15.54 -18.62
C GLY A 150 3.20 15.70 -17.68
N LEU A 151 2.96 14.76 -16.75
CA LEU A 151 1.76 14.76 -15.90
C LEU A 151 1.85 15.84 -14.79
N ASP A 152 0.81 16.66 -14.66
CA ASP A 152 0.56 17.43 -13.45
C ASP A 152 -0.03 16.51 -12.36
N TRP A 153 0.73 16.31 -11.30
CA TRP A 153 0.37 15.42 -10.19
C TRP A 153 -0.63 16.04 -9.20
N SER A 154 -1.02 17.29 -9.39
CA SER A 154 -2.06 17.91 -8.56
C SER A 154 -3.35 17.09 -8.60
N ASN A 155 -3.79 16.61 -7.44
CA ASN A 155 -4.96 15.73 -7.27
C ASN A 155 -4.85 14.35 -7.93
N VAL A 156 -3.63 13.91 -8.28
CA VAL A 156 -3.36 12.59 -8.85
C VAL A 156 -2.38 11.83 -7.97
N PHE A 157 -2.65 10.55 -7.76
CA PHE A 157 -1.83 9.69 -6.92
C PHE A 157 -1.65 8.33 -7.59
N ALA A 158 -0.41 7.90 -7.80
CA ALA A 158 -0.13 6.53 -8.22
C ALA A 158 -0.05 5.63 -6.98
N ALA A 159 -0.60 4.42 -7.02
CA ALA A 159 -0.55 3.52 -5.86
C ALA A 159 -0.46 2.05 -6.26
N GLY A 160 -0.07 1.21 -5.31
CA GLY A 160 -0.11 -0.24 -5.48
C GLY A 160 1.14 -0.85 -6.08
N GLY A 161 0.95 -1.92 -6.87
CA GLY A 161 2.01 -2.82 -7.29
C GLY A 161 3.09 -2.15 -8.15
N ALA A 162 2.72 -1.16 -8.98
CA ALA A 162 3.68 -0.40 -9.77
C ALA A 162 4.63 0.41 -8.88
N VAL A 163 4.08 1.16 -7.91
CA VAL A 163 4.87 1.94 -6.96
C VAL A 163 5.73 1.02 -6.11
N LEU A 164 5.16 -0.08 -5.60
CA LEU A 164 5.91 -1.08 -4.83
C LEU A 164 7.10 -1.63 -5.63
N SER A 165 6.90 -2.01 -6.89
CA SER A 165 7.97 -2.57 -7.73
C SER A 165 9.13 -1.59 -8.00
N CYS A 166 8.84 -0.29 -8.00
CA CYS A 166 9.86 0.76 -8.14
C CYS A 166 10.57 1.09 -6.83
N LEU A 167 9.89 0.82 -5.70
CA LEU A 167 10.38 1.04 -4.35
C LEU A 167 11.28 -0.11 -3.87
N LEU A 168 11.01 -1.36 -4.26
CA LEU A 168 11.79 -2.51 -3.83
C LEU A 168 13.22 -2.51 -4.41
N PRO A 169 14.19 -3.10 -3.71
CA PRO A 169 15.54 -3.29 -4.24
C PRO A 169 15.52 -4.07 -5.55
N ILE A 170 16.28 -3.61 -6.54
CA ILE A 170 16.48 -4.36 -7.79
C ILE A 170 17.66 -5.32 -7.56
N PRO A 171 17.54 -6.61 -7.92
CA PRO A 171 18.65 -7.55 -7.79
C PRO A 171 19.93 -7.01 -8.44
N GLN A 172 21.07 -7.16 -7.77
CA GLN A 172 22.33 -6.50 -8.15
C GLN A 172 22.71 -6.73 -9.63
N LYS A 173 22.50 -7.95 -10.15
CA LYS A 173 22.74 -8.32 -11.55
C LYS A 173 21.97 -7.46 -12.58
N TYR A 174 20.86 -6.86 -12.19
CA TYR A 174 20.02 -6.02 -13.05
C TYR A 174 20.12 -4.52 -12.70
N GLY A 175 20.63 -4.17 -11.52
CA GLY A 175 20.85 -2.78 -11.09
C GLY A 175 22.08 -2.08 -11.70
N VAL A 176 22.91 -2.80 -12.47
CA VAL A 176 24.21 -2.30 -12.96
C VAL A 176 24.13 -1.18 -14.01
N SER A 177 23.02 -1.03 -14.71
CA SER A 177 22.84 0.02 -15.72
C SER A 177 21.35 0.29 -15.97
N PRO A 178 20.96 1.50 -16.43
CA PRO A 178 19.57 1.79 -16.78
C PRO A 178 18.96 0.80 -17.78
N ARG A 179 19.77 0.32 -18.74
CA ARG A 179 19.34 -0.69 -19.72
C ARG A 179 18.97 -2.02 -19.05
N LYS A 180 19.82 -2.53 -18.14
CA LYS A 180 19.55 -3.79 -17.44
C LYS A 180 18.37 -3.67 -16.47
N THR A 181 18.21 -2.53 -15.82
CA THR A 181 17.04 -2.25 -14.98
C THR A 181 15.76 -2.20 -15.80
N ARG A 182 15.82 -1.59 -16.98
CA ARG A 182 14.72 -1.58 -17.94
C ARG A 182 14.35 -3.00 -18.39
N ASP A 183 15.34 -3.80 -18.82
CA ASP A 183 15.12 -5.21 -19.21
C ASP A 183 14.49 -6.01 -18.05
N TRP A 184 14.92 -5.76 -16.81
CA TRP A 184 14.33 -6.38 -15.62
C TRP A 184 12.85 -6.06 -15.48
N TYR A 185 12.43 -4.80 -15.64
CA TYR A 185 11.03 -4.44 -15.52
C TYR A 185 10.18 -4.90 -16.71
N HIS A 186 10.70 -4.91 -17.94
CA HIS A 186 9.86 -5.11 -19.13
C HIS A 186 9.94 -6.51 -19.73
N ASP A 187 11.00 -7.27 -19.43
CA ASP A 187 11.23 -8.58 -20.04
C ASP A 187 11.33 -9.72 -19.03
N ILE A 188 11.67 -9.42 -17.76
CA ILE A 188 11.93 -10.45 -16.75
C ILE A 188 10.83 -10.45 -15.68
N SER A 189 10.77 -9.41 -14.88
CA SER A 189 9.80 -9.24 -13.79
C SER A 189 8.72 -8.24 -14.17
N TYR A 190 7.58 -8.26 -13.49
CA TYR A 190 6.50 -7.27 -13.60
C TYR A 190 5.91 -7.02 -15.01
N ARG A 191 6.17 -7.85 -16.01
CA ARG A 191 5.72 -7.69 -17.42
C ARG A 191 4.25 -7.25 -17.55
N ASP A 192 3.36 -7.96 -16.87
CA ASP A 192 1.90 -7.72 -16.92
C ASP A 192 1.41 -6.73 -15.85
N SER A 193 2.30 -5.88 -15.33
CA SER A 193 1.91 -4.85 -14.34
C SER A 193 1.40 -3.61 -15.04
N ASP A 194 0.21 -3.20 -14.63
CA ASP A 194 -0.40 -1.92 -15.00
C ASP A 194 0.03 -0.81 -14.02
N ILE A 195 -0.25 0.45 -14.39
CA ILE A 195 -0.03 1.63 -13.55
C ILE A 195 -1.38 2.18 -13.10
N ASP A 196 -1.69 2.09 -11.81
CA ASP A 196 -2.94 2.60 -11.25
C ASP A 196 -2.79 4.06 -10.82
N LEU A 197 -3.57 4.95 -11.44
CA LEU A 197 -3.72 6.36 -11.10
C LEU A 197 -5.08 6.61 -10.45
N PHE A 198 -5.04 7.32 -9.33
CA PHE A 198 -6.21 7.70 -8.54
C PHE A 198 -6.36 9.22 -8.57
N ILE A 199 -7.59 9.68 -8.77
CA ILE A 199 -7.95 11.10 -8.64
C ILE A 199 -8.56 11.31 -7.26
N TYR A 200 -8.11 12.33 -6.55
CA TYR A 200 -8.58 12.62 -5.19
C TYR A 200 -8.87 14.11 -4.95
N GLY A 201 -9.76 14.39 -4.00
CA GLY A 201 -10.07 15.76 -3.56
C GLY A 201 -10.77 16.63 -4.60
N LEU A 202 -11.34 16.02 -5.65
CA LEU A 202 -12.10 16.68 -6.72
C LEU A 202 -13.55 16.18 -6.72
N ASP A 203 -14.45 17.05 -7.15
CA ASP A 203 -15.81 16.65 -7.49
C ASP A 203 -15.84 15.91 -8.85
N GLU A 204 -17.01 15.42 -9.24
CA GLU A 204 -17.17 14.61 -10.45
C GLU A 204 -16.79 15.37 -11.74
N GLU A 205 -17.14 16.65 -11.85
CA GLU A 205 -16.88 17.43 -13.06
C GLU A 205 -15.40 17.79 -13.17
N ALA A 206 -14.77 18.21 -12.06
CA ALA A 206 -13.34 18.46 -12.01
C ALA A 206 -12.52 17.17 -12.23
N ALA A 207 -13.00 16.02 -11.72
CA ALA A 207 -12.35 14.73 -11.95
C ALA A 207 -12.41 14.32 -13.42
N LYS A 208 -13.54 14.52 -14.12
CA LYS A 208 -13.63 14.29 -15.58
C LYS A 208 -12.63 15.14 -16.35
N GLN A 209 -12.49 16.42 -15.99
CA GLN A 209 -11.50 17.30 -16.60
C GLN A 209 -10.07 16.82 -16.33
N LYS A 210 -9.77 16.41 -15.08
CA LYS A 210 -8.47 15.84 -14.72
C LYS A 210 -8.15 14.55 -15.47
N MET A 211 -9.15 13.71 -15.77
CA MET A 211 -8.95 12.53 -16.63
C MET A 211 -8.51 12.89 -18.05
N ILE A 212 -9.08 13.96 -18.62
CA ILE A 212 -8.69 14.46 -19.95
C ILE A 212 -7.26 14.99 -19.90
N GLU A 213 -6.90 15.75 -18.86
CA GLU A 213 -5.53 16.25 -18.66
C GLU A 213 -4.51 15.10 -18.55
N ILE A 214 -4.82 14.04 -17.80
CA ILE A 214 -3.97 12.84 -17.72
C ILE A 214 -3.80 12.21 -19.10
N TYR A 215 -4.89 12.04 -19.86
CA TYR A 215 -4.84 11.48 -21.20
C TYR A 215 -3.97 12.30 -22.16
N GLU A 216 -4.13 13.63 -22.15
CA GLU A 216 -3.33 14.53 -22.98
C GLU A 216 -1.85 14.51 -22.59
N ALA A 217 -1.54 14.50 -21.29
CA ALA A 217 -0.17 14.39 -20.79
C ALA A 217 0.51 13.10 -21.25
N VAL A 218 -0.20 11.97 -21.23
CA VAL A 218 0.30 10.68 -21.73
C VAL A 218 0.52 10.74 -23.25
N CYS A 219 -0.45 11.25 -24.01
CA CYS A 219 -0.32 11.40 -25.46
C CYS A 219 0.87 12.27 -25.87
N ASN A 220 1.16 13.32 -25.10
CA ASN A 220 2.31 14.21 -25.35
C ASN A 220 3.65 13.58 -24.93
N SER A 221 3.63 12.60 -24.02
CA SER A 221 4.84 11.93 -23.50
C SER A 221 5.25 10.70 -24.33
N ILE A 222 4.32 10.11 -25.07
CA ILE A 222 4.53 8.87 -25.84
C ILE A 222 4.52 9.17 -27.35
N PRO A 223 5.51 8.69 -28.14
CA PRO A 223 5.57 8.95 -29.58
C PRO A 223 4.62 8.08 -30.44
N TRP A 224 3.82 7.22 -29.81
CA TRP A 224 2.96 6.23 -30.46
C TRP A 224 1.49 6.55 -30.29
N ALA A 225 0.65 5.93 -31.11
CA ALA A 225 -0.78 6.03 -30.95
C ALA A 225 -1.22 5.53 -29.56
N VAL A 226 -2.15 6.26 -28.96
CA VAL A 226 -2.76 5.95 -27.67
C VAL A 226 -4.22 5.60 -27.90
N ALA A 227 -4.70 4.55 -27.25
CA ALA A 227 -6.10 4.16 -27.25
C ALA A 227 -6.64 4.10 -25.82
N CYS A 228 -7.93 4.34 -25.64
CA CYS A 228 -8.59 4.26 -24.34
C CYS A 228 -9.76 3.29 -24.39
N PHE A 229 -9.92 2.50 -23.34
CA PHE A 229 -11.16 1.76 -23.10
C PHE A 229 -11.65 1.99 -21.67
N ARG A 230 -12.97 1.98 -21.50
CA ARG A 230 -13.62 2.15 -20.20
C ARG A 230 -14.19 0.83 -19.73
N SER A 231 -13.79 0.40 -18.55
CA SER A 231 -14.45 -0.68 -17.80
C SER A 231 -15.45 -0.09 -16.79
N LYS A 232 -16.05 -0.97 -15.96
CA LYS A 232 -16.93 -0.53 -14.87
C LYS A 232 -16.20 0.33 -13.83
N HIS A 233 -14.92 0.08 -13.59
CA HIS A 233 -14.19 0.64 -12.45
C HIS A 233 -12.98 1.48 -12.82
N CYS A 234 -12.53 1.43 -14.07
CA CYS A 234 -11.38 2.21 -14.55
C CYS A 234 -11.55 2.63 -16.01
N VAL A 235 -10.84 3.69 -16.39
CA VAL A 235 -10.48 3.97 -17.79
C VAL A 235 -9.03 3.59 -17.98
N THR A 236 -8.75 2.73 -18.95
CA THR A 236 -7.40 2.25 -19.22
C THR A 236 -6.89 2.89 -20.50
N ILE A 237 -5.74 3.54 -20.40
CA ILE A 237 -4.97 4.11 -21.49
C ILE A 237 -3.95 3.05 -21.94
N LEU A 238 -3.96 2.75 -23.23
CA LEU A 238 -3.17 1.73 -23.89
C LEU A 238 -2.22 2.38 -24.89
N SER A 239 -1.00 1.87 -24.99
CA SER A 239 -0.08 2.21 -26.07
C SER A 239 0.75 0.98 -26.46
N GLN A 240 1.66 1.14 -27.41
CA GLN A 240 2.51 0.06 -27.88
C GLN A 240 3.47 -0.40 -26.77
N TYR A 241 3.75 -1.70 -26.66
CA TYR A 241 4.88 -2.18 -25.84
C TYR A 241 6.15 -1.40 -26.23
N PRO A 242 6.96 -0.90 -25.28
CA PRO A 242 7.03 -1.22 -23.84
C PRO A 242 6.13 -0.38 -22.92
N TYR A 243 5.30 0.51 -23.45
CA TYR A 243 4.47 1.40 -22.64
C TYR A 243 3.34 0.61 -21.97
N ARG A 244 3.37 0.57 -20.64
CA ARG A 244 2.38 -0.14 -19.82
C ARG A 244 1.01 0.49 -19.92
N HIS A 245 -0.01 -0.29 -19.61
CA HIS A 245 -1.34 0.24 -19.46
C HIS A 245 -1.41 1.15 -18.24
N ILE A 246 -2.03 2.31 -18.40
CA ILE A 246 -2.28 3.26 -17.32
C ILE A 246 -3.78 3.21 -17.01
N GLN A 247 -4.14 2.82 -15.79
CA GLN A 247 -5.51 2.69 -15.34
C GLN A 247 -5.88 3.89 -14.46
N ILE A 248 -6.80 4.72 -14.93
CA ILE A 248 -7.41 5.77 -14.12
C ILE A 248 -8.61 5.18 -13.40
N ILE A 249 -8.53 5.08 -12.07
CA ILE A 249 -9.59 4.51 -11.23
C ILE A 249 -10.75 5.50 -11.12
N LEU A 250 -11.98 5.02 -11.38
CA LEU A 250 -13.19 5.85 -11.48
C LEU A 250 -13.83 6.16 -10.13
N ARG A 251 -13.40 5.51 -9.04
CA ARG A 251 -13.87 5.84 -7.70
C ARG A 251 -13.19 7.14 -7.26
N LEU A 252 -14.00 8.10 -6.79
CA LEU A 252 -13.50 9.32 -6.18
C LEU A 252 -13.08 9.05 -4.73
N TYR A 253 -12.00 9.70 -4.34
CA TYR A 253 -11.43 9.65 -3.00
C TYR A 253 -11.22 11.08 -2.49
N ASN A 254 -11.23 11.28 -1.17
CA ASN A 254 -10.97 12.57 -0.58
C ASN A 254 -9.47 12.84 -0.40
N SER A 255 -8.67 11.81 -0.18
CA SER A 255 -7.23 11.92 0.09
C SER A 255 -6.44 10.68 -0.31
N PRO A 256 -5.10 10.81 -0.50
CA PRO A 256 -4.17 9.68 -0.63
C PRO A 256 -4.31 8.63 0.49
N SER A 257 -4.58 9.07 1.73
CA SER A 257 -4.81 8.18 2.85
C SER A 257 -6.04 7.29 2.67
N GLU A 258 -7.14 7.84 2.14
CA GLU A 258 -8.35 7.06 1.84
C GLU A 258 -8.06 6.00 0.78
N ILE A 259 -7.29 6.37 -0.26
CA ILE A 259 -6.86 5.46 -1.33
C ILE A 259 -6.12 4.25 -0.73
N LEU A 260 -5.01 4.49 -0.02
CA LEU A 260 -4.16 3.40 0.51
C LEU A 260 -4.86 2.56 1.58
N THR A 261 -5.71 3.18 2.39
CA THR A 261 -6.47 2.46 3.43
C THR A 261 -7.46 1.45 2.81
N GLY A 262 -7.91 1.70 1.57
CA GLY A 262 -8.81 0.82 0.84
C GLY A 262 -8.17 -0.45 0.27
N PHE A 263 -6.84 -0.59 0.33
CA PHE A 263 -6.13 -1.72 -0.27
C PHE A 263 -6.27 -2.98 0.59
N ASP A 264 -6.32 -4.13 -0.07
CA ASP A 264 -6.50 -5.43 0.56
C ASP A 264 -5.17 -6.06 1.01
N VAL A 265 -4.15 -6.05 0.16
CA VAL A 265 -2.80 -6.59 0.44
C VAL A 265 -1.88 -5.53 1.03
N ASP A 266 -1.17 -5.87 2.12
CA ASP A 266 -0.41 -4.93 2.92
C ASP A 266 0.75 -4.28 2.18
N CYS A 267 1.61 -5.05 1.50
CA CYS A 267 2.75 -4.49 0.77
C CYS A 267 2.34 -3.52 -0.35
N CYS A 268 1.10 -3.62 -0.85
CA CYS A 268 0.57 -2.73 -1.87
C CYS A 268 0.18 -1.35 -1.34
N CYS A 269 0.21 -1.13 -0.03
CA CYS A 269 -0.27 0.09 0.61
C CYS A 269 0.78 1.21 0.56
N VAL A 270 1.32 1.41 -0.63
CA VAL A 270 2.32 2.41 -0.99
C VAL A 270 1.82 3.22 -2.17
N GLY A 271 2.25 4.48 -2.25
CA GLY A 271 1.89 5.35 -3.36
C GLY A 271 2.85 6.52 -3.57
N PHE A 272 2.72 7.15 -4.73
CA PHE A 272 3.58 8.22 -5.21
C PHE A 272 2.71 9.39 -5.69
N ASP A 273 3.00 10.58 -5.19
CA ASP A 273 2.24 11.82 -5.48
C ASP A 273 2.94 12.73 -6.50
N GLY A 274 3.91 12.20 -7.26
CA GLY A 274 4.77 12.99 -8.15
C GLY A 274 6.02 13.56 -7.50
N LYS A 275 6.06 13.63 -6.17
CA LYS A 275 7.19 14.19 -5.41
C LYS A 275 7.76 13.21 -4.39
N ASN A 276 6.93 12.59 -3.57
CA ASN A 276 7.30 11.73 -2.45
C ASN A 276 6.64 10.35 -2.59
N VAL A 277 7.28 9.35 -2.00
CA VAL A 277 6.71 8.01 -1.82
C VAL A 277 6.15 7.91 -0.40
N TRP A 278 4.94 7.40 -0.31
CA TRP A 278 4.17 7.26 0.91
C TRP A 278 3.83 5.81 1.17
N ALA A 279 3.77 5.41 2.43
CA ALA A 279 3.37 4.07 2.85
C ALA A 279 2.45 4.12 4.07
N LEU A 280 1.54 3.16 4.18
CA LEU A 280 0.86 2.88 5.44
C LEU A 280 1.78 2.11 6.42
N PRO A 281 1.58 2.24 7.74
CA PRO A 281 2.28 1.45 8.75
C PRO A 281 2.27 -0.07 8.50
N ARG A 282 1.18 -0.62 7.96
CA ARG A 282 1.12 -2.04 7.59
C ARG A 282 1.94 -2.39 6.34
N ALA A 283 2.03 -1.49 5.36
CA ALA A 283 2.93 -1.66 4.22
C ALA A 283 4.38 -1.69 4.68
N HIS A 284 4.74 -0.81 5.61
CA HIS A 284 6.07 -0.83 6.21
C HIS A 284 6.38 -2.18 6.88
N GLN A 285 5.47 -2.70 7.72
CA GLN A 285 5.65 -4.03 8.32
C GLN A 285 5.81 -5.13 7.27
N ALA A 286 4.97 -5.11 6.23
CA ALA A 286 5.00 -6.14 5.20
C ALA A 286 6.29 -6.10 4.36
N ILE A 287 6.82 -4.91 4.10
CA ILE A 287 8.05 -4.71 3.32
C ILE A 287 9.28 -5.11 4.13
N ILE A 288 9.41 -4.68 5.38
CA ILE A 288 10.59 -5.03 6.19
C ILE A 288 10.61 -6.52 6.58
N LYS A 289 9.45 -7.16 6.72
CA LYS A 289 9.36 -8.59 7.04
C LYS A 289 9.31 -9.49 5.81
N GLN A 290 9.22 -8.91 4.62
CA GLN A 290 8.87 -9.63 3.38
C GLN A 290 7.63 -10.52 3.54
N CYS A 291 6.60 -10.09 4.28
CA CYS A 291 5.41 -10.90 4.49
C CYS A 291 4.11 -10.09 4.46
N ASN A 292 3.09 -10.59 3.76
CA ASN A 292 1.73 -10.08 3.86
C ASN A 292 0.93 -10.90 4.90
N THR A 293 0.22 -10.21 5.79
CA THR A 293 -0.67 -10.87 6.75
C THR A 293 -2.03 -11.16 6.11
N VAL A 294 -2.60 -12.34 6.39
CA VAL A 294 -3.96 -12.69 6.00
C VAL A 294 -4.96 -11.94 6.88
N ASP A 295 -5.60 -10.91 6.33
CA ASP A 295 -6.66 -10.15 6.99
C ASP A 295 -7.98 -10.30 6.22
N LEU A 296 -8.82 -11.23 6.68
CA LEU A 296 -10.13 -11.50 6.08
C LEU A 296 -11.09 -10.30 6.15
N THR A 297 -10.84 -9.33 7.03
CA THR A 297 -11.64 -8.10 7.07
C THR A 297 -11.36 -7.19 5.86
N ARG A 298 -10.22 -7.38 5.16
CA ARG A 298 -9.84 -6.61 3.95
C ARG A 298 -10.08 -7.35 2.65
N ARG A 299 -10.59 -8.59 2.73
CA ARG A 299 -10.79 -9.47 1.59
C ARG A 299 -11.59 -8.79 0.47
N SER A 300 -10.92 -8.53 -0.64
CA SER A 300 -11.53 -8.17 -1.92
C SER A 300 -11.87 -9.45 -2.73
N PRO A 301 -12.65 -9.34 -3.82
CA PRO A 301 -12.95 -10.50 -4.68
C PRO A 301 -11.72 -11.19 -5.28
N SER A 302 -10.58 -10.50 -5.36
CA SER A 302 -9.32 -11.02 -5.92
C SER A 302 -8.26 -11.26 -4.85
N TYR A 303 -8.59 -11.16 -3.56
CA TYR A 303 -7.60 -11.09 -2.48
C TYR A 303 -6.64 -12.28 -2.47
N GLU A 304 -7.14 -13.50 -2.53
CA GLU A 304 -6.31 -14.72 -2.53
C GLU A 304 -5.40 -14.79 -3.75
N MET A 305 -5.92 -14.45 -4.93
CA MET A 305 -5.11 -14.39 -6.15
C MET A 305 -4.03 -13.32 -6.06
N ARG A 306 -4.32 -12.20 -5.37
CA ARG A 306 -3.33 -11.17 -5.12
C ARG A 306 -2.28 -11.62 -4.12
N LEU A 307 -2.64 -12.34 -3.06
CA LEU A 307 -1.68 -12.93 -2.13
C LEU A 307 -0.70 -13.86 -2.87
N VAL A 308 -1.20 -14.77 -3.72
CA VAL A 308 -0.36 -15.62 -4.58
C VAL A 308 0.54 -14.78 -5.48
N LYS A 309 -0.01 -13.77 -6.16
CA LYS A 309 0.76 -12.87 -7.03
C LYS A 309 1.89 -12.16 -6.28
N TYR A 310 1.70 -11.80 -5.02
CA TYR A 310 2.75 -11.14 -4.22
C TYR A 310 3.73 -12.12 -3.59
N ALA A 311 3.33 -13.38 -3.36
CA ALA A 311 4.24 -14.48 -3.10
C ALA A 311 5.27 -14.68 -4.21
N GLU A 312 4.82 -14.69 -5.46
CA GLU A 312 5.70 -14.73 -6.64
C GLU A 312 6.55 -13.45 -6.84
N ARG A 313 6.37 -12.43 -5.98
CA ARG A 313 7.10 -11.15 -6.01
C ARG A 313 7.96 -10.93 -4.77
N GLY A 314 8.30 -12.00 -4.06
CA GLY A 314 9.22 -11.95 -2.92
C GLY A 314 8.56 -11.55 -1.61
N PHE A 315 7.27 -11.87 -1.42
CA PHE A 315 6.57 -11.69 -0.14
C PHE A 315 5.89 -12.97 0.34
N GLU A 316 6.25 -13.46 1.50
CA GLU A 316 5.54 -14.53 2.18
C GLU A 316 4.07 -14.16 2.46
N VAL A 317 3.26 -15.19 2.76
CA VAL A 317 1.89 -15.02 3.27
C VAL A 317 1.82 -15.62 4.67
N CYS A 318 1.62 -14.78 5.67
CA CYS A 318 1.55 -15.12 7.10
C CYS A 318 0.11 -15.11 7.60
N ASN A 319 -0.19 -15.94 8.61
CA ASN A 319 -1.45 -15.88 9.35
C ASN A 319 -1.56 -14.67 10.30
#